data_AF-A0A820GRW7-F1
#
_entry.id   AF-A0A820GRW7-F1
#
_cell.length_a   1.000
_cell.length_b   1.000
_cell.length_c   1.000
_cell.angle_alpha   90.00
_cell.angle_beta   90.00
_cell.angle_gamma   90.00
#
_symmetry.space_group_name_H-M   'P 1'
#
loop_
_entity.id
_entity.type
_entity.pdbx_description
1 polymer ?
#
loop_
_entity_poly.entity_id
_entity_poly.type
_entity_poly.pdbx_seq_one_letter_code
_entity_poly.pdbx_strand_id
1 'polypeptide(L)'
;MIPRNGAIAALERFCENFSRNRKIRYLKIHTIMQLICFVLDTNSFTYKDKYYRQIKGDAMSSPFTMVLANIYMLQWEQRLIQHQKIYQENYGRQVYN
;
A
#
# COMPACT_ATOMS: atom_id res chain seq x y z
N MET A 1 -5.40 1.26 -10.19
CA MET A 1 -3.95 1.09 -9.94
C MET A 1 -3.56 2.03 -8.82
N ILE A 2 -2.87 1.55 -7.79
CA ILE A 2 -2.65 2.35 -6.57
C ILE A 2 -1.62 3.45 -6.87
N PRO A 3 -1.89 4.72 -6.50
CA PRO A 3 -0.92 5.80 -6.70
C PRO A 3 0.31 5.57 -5.83
N ARG A 4 1.49 5.45 -6.45
CA ARG A 4 2.75 5.14 -5.78
C ARG A 4 3.07 6.05 -4.59
N ASN A 5 3.01 7.37 -4.80
CA ASN A 5 3.27 8.34 -3.74
C ASN A 5 2.25 8.23 -2.60
N GLY A 6 0.98 7.96 -2.93
CA GLY A 6 -0.06 7.73 -1.94
C GLY A 6 0.18 6.46 -1.13
N ALA A 7 0.64 5.39 -1.78
CA ALA A 7 0.96 4.12 -1.16
C ALA A 7 2.16 4.23 -0.20
N ILE A 8 3.24 4.88 -0.64
CA ILE A 8 4.42 5.14 0.19
C ILE A 8 4.04 5.98 1.41
N ALA A 9 3.25 7.04 1.23
CA ALA A 9 2.81 7.87 2.34
C ALA A 9 1.87 7.11 3.30
N ALA A 10 1.02 6.21 2.79
CA ALA A 10 0.16 5.37 3.62
C ALA A 10 0.97 4.37 4.46
N LEU A 11 1.99 3.79 3.86
CA LEU A 11 2.92 2.89 4.53
C LEU A 11 3.75 3.59 5.59
N GLU A 12 4.24 4.80 5.34
CA GLU A 12 4.96 5.59 6.34
C GLU A 12 4.11 5.81 7.59
N ARG A 13 2.87 6.30 7.41
CA ARG A 13 1.91 6.47 8.51
C ARG A 13 1.59 5.16 9.22
N PHE A 14 1.45 4.07 8.47
CA PHE A 14 1.25 2.75 9.05
C PHE A 14 2.44 2.37 9.93
N CYS A 15 3.67 2.48 9.43
CA CYS A 15 4.88 2.21 10.21
C CYS A 15 5.00 3.10 11.44
N GLU A 16 4.66 4.38 11.34
CA GLU A 16 4.64 5.30 12.49
C GLU A 16 3.68 4.82 13.59
N ASN A 17 2.46 4.43 13.23
CA ASN A 17 1.44 3.95 14.16
C ASN A 17 1.85 2.68 14.92
N PHE A 18 2.67 1.82 14.30
CA PHE A 18 3.17 0.58 14.91
C PHE A 18 4.59 0.68 15.47
N SER A 19 5.22 1.85 15.37
CA SER A 19 6.57 2.07 15.88
C SER A 19 6.58 2.41 17.37
N ARG A 20 7.67 2.05 18.04
CA ARG A 20 8.05 2.61 19.34
C ARG A 20 9.34 3.38 19.15
N ASN A 21 9.37 4.67 19.50
CA ASN A 21 10.53 5.56 19.29
C ASN A 21 11.04 5.58 17.83
N ARG A 22 10.13 5.65 16.84
CA ARG A 22 10.42 5.61 15.39
C ARG A 22 11.20 4.37 14.93
N LYS A 23 11.06 3.27 15.67
CA LYS A 23 11.63 1.97 15.34
C LYS A 23 10.56 0.89 15.37
N ILE A 24 10.68 -0.05 14.44
CA ILE A 24 9.95 -1.32 14.47
C ILE A 24 10.97 -2.39 14.82
N ARG A 25 10.88 -2.91 16.05
CA ARG A 25 11.92 -3.75 16.66
C ARG A 25 13.27 -3.01 16.67
N TYR A 26 14.22 -3.43 15.85
CA TYR A 26 15.56 -2.87 15.74
C TYR A 26 15.75 -1.97 14.51
N LEU A 27 14.75 -1.91 13.61
CA LEU A 27 14.84 -1.18 12.35
C LEU A 27 14.26 0.23 12.49
N LYS A 28 14.99 1.24 12.00
CA LYS A 28 14.47 2.60 11.87
C LYS A 28 13.45 2.64 10.74
N ILE A 29 12.35 3.38 10.92
CA ILE A 29 11.34 3.59 9.86
C ILE A 29 12.00 4.06 8.57
N HIS A 30 12.95 5.01 8.66
CA HIS A 30 13.69 5.51 7.50
C HIS A 30 14.34 4.40 6.65
N THR A 31 14.97 3.42 7.29
CA THR A 31 15.61 2.28 6.60
C THR A 31 14.56 1.41 5.91
N ILE A 32 13.43 1.17 6.58
CA ILE A 32 12.30 0.42 6.01
C ILE A 32 11.78 1.14 4.76
N MET A 33 11.58 2.46 4.85
CA MET A 33 11.10 3.27 3.72
C MET A 33 12.09 3.28 2.55
N GLN A 34 13.40 3.36 2.81
CA GLN A 34 14.43 3.29 1.76
C GLN A 34 14.41 1.95 1.02
N LEU A 35 14.33 0.83 1.74
CA LEU A 35 14.25 -0.50 1.13
C LEU A 35 13.02 -0.63 0.24
N ILE A 36 11.90 -0.06 0.68
CA ILE A 36 10.64 -0.13 -0.04
C ILE A 36 10.69 0.70 -1.31
N CYS A 37 11.17 1.95 -1.24
CA CYS A 37 11.38 2.76 -2.44
C CYS A 37 12.30 2.04 -3.43
N PHE A 38 13.39 1.43 -2.95
CA PHE A 38 14.30 0.66 -3.78
C PHE A 38 13.60 -0.51 -4.50
N VAL A 39 12.81 -1.32 -3.79
CA VAL A 39 12.05 -2.43 -4.39
C VAL A 39 11.07 -1.93 -5.45
N LEU A 40 10.39 -0.81 -5.18
CA LEU A 40 9.47 -0.21 -6.14
C LEU A 40 10.22 0.33 -7.37
N ASP A 41 11.39 0.94 -7.21
CA ASP A 41 12.18 1.57 -8.27
C ASP A 41 12.90 0.57 -9.18
N THR A 42 13.25 -0.58 -8.62
CA THR A 42 13.96 -1.65 -9.34
C THR A 42 13.02 -2.64 -10.03
N ASN A 43 11.71 -2.41 -9.98
CA ASN A 43 10.71 -3.29 -10.57
C ASN A 43 10.89 -3.42 -12.09
N SER A 44 11.54 -4.51 -12.48
CA SER A 44 11.91 -4.85 -13.84
C SER A 44 11.45 -6.27 -14.14
N PHE A 45 10.97 -6.50 -15.36
CA PHE A 45 10.52 -7.81 -15.81
C PHE A 45 11.03 -8.10 -17.21
N THR A 46 11.09 -9.38 -17.55
CA THR A 46 11.48 -9.85 -18.88
C THR A 46 10.26 -10.34 -19.65
N TYR A 47 10.19 -10.01 -20.93
CA TYR A 47 9.16 -10.52 -21.83
C TYR A 47 9.73 -10.66 -23.24
N LYS A 48 9.65 -11.86 -23.82
CA LYS A 48 10.22 -12.19 -25.15
C LYS A 48 11.68 -11.73 -25.27
N ASP A 49 12.52 -12.15 -24.33
CA ASP A 49 13.96 -11.86 -24.25
C ASP A 49 14.32 -10.36 -24.21
N LYS A 50 13.35 -9.51 -23.88
CA LYS A 50 13.55 -8.07 -23.69
C LYS A 50 13.31 -7.70 -22.23
N TYR A 51 14.14 -6.78 -21.73
CA TYR A 51 14.05 -6.23 -20.39
C TYR A 51 13.20 -4.97 -20.40
N TYR A 52 12.23 -4.90 -19.48
CA TYR A 52 11.35 -3.76 -19.31
C TYR A 52 11.38 -3.31 -17.86
N ARG A 53 11.30 -2.00 -17.65
CA ARG A 53 11.07 -1.41 -16.33
C ARG A 53 9.63 -0.94 -16.26
N GLN A 54 8.93 -1.32 -15.20
CA GLN A 54 7.57 -0.84 -14.99
C GLN A 54 7.63 0.60 -14.48
N ILE A 55 7.14 1.55 -15.30
CA ILE A 55 7.16 2.98 -14.98
C ILE A 55 5.86 3.41 -14.26
N LYS A 56 4.77 2.67 -14.51
CA LYS A 56 3.43 2.98 -14.00
C LYS A 56 2.85 1.77 -13.27
N GLY A 57 2.53 1.99 -12.00
CA GLY A 57 2.03 0.97 -11.08
C GLY A 57 3.11 -0.01 -10.68
N ASP A 58 2.69 -1.03 -9.96
CA ASP A 58 3.58 -2.04 -9.41
C ASP A 58 3.23 -3.42 -9.98
N ALA A 59 4.20 -4.34 -9.95
CA ALA A 59 4.01 -5.68 -10.46
C ALA A 59 3.02 -6.44 -9.57
N MET A 60 1.85 -6.80 -10.12
CA MET A 60 0.79 -7.49 -9.37
C MET A 60 1.23 -8.84 -8.80
N SER A 61 2.27 -9.46 -9.36
CA SER A 61 2.83 -10.73 -8.88
C SER A 61 3.76 -10.55 -7.67
N SER A 62 4.11 -9.32 -7.27
CA SER A 62 4.97 -9.10 -6.12
C SER A 62 4.17 -9.22 -4.81
N PRO A 63 4.57 -10.12 -3.88
CA PRO A 63 3.93 -10.21 -2.56
C PRO A 63 3.93 -8.88 -1.82
N PHE A 64 4.98 -8.08 -2.02
CA PHE A 64 5.10 -6.76 -1.42
C PHE A 64 4.05 -5.78 -1.96
N THR A 65 3.76 -5.83 -3.26
CA THR A 65 2.75 -4.96 -3.89
C THR A 65 1.36 -5.22 -3.31
N MET A 66 1.01 -6.48 -3.04
CA MET A 66 -0.27 -6.82 -2.39
C MET A 66 -0.35 -6.27 -0.96
N VAL A 67 0.73 -6.38 -0.17
CA VAL A 67 0.77 -5.83 1.20
C VAL A 67 0.63 -4.30 1.17
N LEU A 68 1.38 -3.64 0.29
CA LEU A 68 1.30 -2.19 0.10
C LEU A 68 -0.11 -1.76 -0.32
N ALA A 69 -0.75 -2.56 -1.17
CA ALA A 69 -2.12 -2.32 -1.60
C ALA A 69 -3.12 -2.39 -0.44
N ASN A 70 -3.01 -3.41 0.40
CA ASN A 70 -3.87 -3.57 1.58
C ASN A 70 -3.71 -2.40 2.56
N ILE A 71 -2.47 -1.96 2.80
CA ILE A 71 -2.19 -0.81 3.69
C ILE A 71 -2.79 0.48 3.13
N TYR A 72 -2.64 0.72 1.82
CA TYR A 72 -3.23 1.88 1.18
C TYR A 72 -4.76 1.86 1.25
N MET A 73 -5.38 0.72 0.91
CA MET A 73 -6.83 0.56 0.95
C MET A 73 -7.38 0.73 2.36
N LEU A 74 -6.74 0.13 3.36
CA LEU A 74 -7.12 0.28 4.76
C LEU A 74 -7.23 1.76 5.15
N GLN A 75 -6.27 2.59 4.74
CA GLN A 75 -6.29 4.01 5.05
C GLN A 75 -7.35 4.77 4.24
N TRP A 76 -7.47 4.47 2.95
CA TRP A 76 -8.42 5.13 2.06
C TRP A 76 -9.87 4.88 2.48
N GLU A 77 -10.18 3.64 2.88
CA GLU A 77 -11.51 3.21 3.32
C GLU A 77 -11.92 3.80 4.66
N GLN A 78 -11.00 4.22 5.53
CA GLN A 78 -11.35 4.74 6.87
C GLN A 78 -12.37 5.87 6.82
N ARG A 79 -12.27 6.79 5.84
CA ARG A 79 -13.21 7.90 5.71
C ARG A 79 -14.61 7.40 5.38
N LEU A 80 -14.71 6.46 4.47
CA LEU A 80 -15.99 5.84 4.09
C LEU A 80 -16.58 5.05 5.26
N ILE A 81 -15.76 4.26 5.95
CA ILE A 81 -16.18 3.49 7.13
C ILE A 81 -16.68 4.43 8.25
N GLN A 82 -15.99 5.55 8.49
CA GLN A 82 -16.43 6.55 9.48
C GLN A 82 -17.76 7.18 9.08
N HIS A 83 -17.92 7.55 7.81
CA HIS A 83 -19.19 8.07 7.29
C HIS A 83 -20.33 7.06 7.48
N GLN A 84 -20.13 5.81 7.06
CA GLN A 84 -21.11 4.73 7.24
C GLN A 84 -21.53 4.57 8.70
N LYS A 85 -20.58 4.62 9.64
CA LYS A 85 -20.88 4.52 11.07
C LYS A 85 -21.70 5.69 11.60
N ILE A 86 -21.45 6.90 11.12
CA ILE A 86 -22.16 8.11 11.55
C ILE A 86 -23.60 8.12 11.01
N TYR A 87 -23.78 7.78 9.74
CA TYR A 87 -25.08 7.90 9.06
C TYR A 87 -25.88 6.59 9.00
N GLN A 88 -25.37 5.49 9.56
CA GLN A 88 -25.99 4.15 9.52
C GLN A 88 -26.30 3.66 8.08
N GLU A 89 -25.49 4.09 7.12
CA GLU A 89 -25.67 3.76 5.70
C GLU A 89 -24.90 2.48 5.34
N ASN A 90 -25.51 1.63 4.53
CA ASN A 90 -24.85 0.44 3.98
C ASN A 90 -24.61 0.65 2.47
N TYR A 91 -23.35 0.71 2.07
CA TYR A 91 -22.94 0.87 0.66
C TYR A 91 -22.55 -0.45 -0.01
N GLY A 92 -22.84 -1.59 0.63
CA GLY A 92 -22.67 -2.92 0.02
C GLY A 92 -23.74 -3.24 -1.02
N ARG A 93 -23.49 -4.21 -1.90
CA ARG A 93 -24.55 -4.82 -2.70
C ARG A 93 -25.49 -5.58 -1.78
N GLN A 94 -26.73 -5.11 -1.60
CA GLN A 94 -27.81 -5.94 -1.08
C GLN A 94 -28.10 -7.01 -2.14
N VAL A 95 -27.72 -8.25 -1.84
CA VAL A 95 -28.21 -9.41 -2.60
C VAL A 95 -29.59 -9.70 -2.02
N TYR A 96 -30.64 -9.29 -2.73
CA TYR A 96 -31.99 -9.75 -2.45
C TYR A 96 -32.06 -11.21 -2.90
N ASN A 97 -32.33 -12.11 -1.95
CA ASN A 97 -32.69 -13.51 -2.25
C ASN A 97 -34.19 -13.58 -2.56
#